data_AF-A0A7Y8HUH4-F1
#
_entry.id   AF-A0A7Y8HUH4-F1
#
_cell.length_a   1.000
_cell.length_b   1.000
_cell.length_c   1.000
_cell.angle_alpha   90.00
_cell.angle_beta   90.00
_cell.angle_gamma   90.00
#
_symmetry.space_group_name_H-M   'P 1'
#
loop_
_entity.id
_entity.type
_entity.pdbx_description
1 polymer ?
#
loop_
_entity_poly.entity_id
_entity_poly.type
_entity_poly.pdbx_seq_one_letter_code
_entity_poly.pdbx_strand_id
1 'polypeptide(L)'
;MEDGAMGGPYHHYCKGISDKILQCLLFESTNPKAPLVGIEYFVSKDLSRKLPAIQWHRHFHDHKVEVATGRVQILDMPADQAAKVAEAAAGTDGVIYHLWQPGQEFPDGTVSFPQSIGHKFTGYSDK
;
A
#
# COMPACT_ATOMS: atom_id res chain seq x y z
N MET A 1 8.87 -3.62 0.48
CA MET A 1 9.66 -2.92 1.50
C MET A 1 10.45 -1.80 0.84
N GLU A 2 10.88 -0.77 1.58
CA GLU A 2 11.62 0.37 1.01
C GLU A 2 12.95 -0.02 0.35
N ASP A 3 13.58 -1.08 0.87
CA ASP A 3 14.79 -1.70 0.32
C ASP A 3 14.57 -2.51 -0.97
N GLY A 4 13.32 -2.59 -1.46
CA GLY A 4 12.94 -3.36 -2.64
C GLY A 4 12.69 -4.86 -2.36
N ALA A 5 12.87 -5.33 -1.13
CA ALA A 5 12.42 -6.67 -0.75
C ALA A 5 10.90 -6.75 -0.82
N MET A 6 10.37 -7.94 -1.11
CA MET A 6 8.92 -8.17 -1.03
C MET A 6 8.44 -7.95 0.41
N GLY A 7 7.44 -7.08 0.57
CA GLY A 7 6.68 -6.95 1.82
C GLY A 7 5.34 -7.67 1.67
N GLY A 8 4.83 -8.24 2.75
CA GLY A 8 3.56 -8.98 2.77
C GLY A 8 3.67 -10.45 2.35
N PRO A 9 2.54 -11.10 1.97
CA PRO A 9 1.23 -10.51 1.71
C PRO A 9 0.59 -9.88 2.94
N TYR A 10 -0.21 -8.83 2.72
CA TYR A 10 -1.01 -8.19 3.77
C TYR A 10 -2.50 -8.25 3.43
N HIS A 11 -3.33 -8.48 4.45
CA HIS A 11 -4.77 -8.49 4.33
C HIS A 11 -5.33 -7.09 4.52
N HIS A 12 -6.01 -6.58 3.50
CA HIS A 12 -6.56 -5.23 3.47
C HIS A 12 -8.03 -5.25 3.87
N TYR A 13 -8.37 -4.48 4.91
CA TYR A 13 -9.74 -4.20 5.29
C TYR A 13 -10.04 -2.75 4.98
N CYS A 14 -10.69 -2.51 3.85
CA CYS A 14 -10.88 -1.19 3.28
C CYS A 14 -12.30 -0.67 3.45
N LYS A 15 -12.41 0.64 3.64
CA LYS A 15 -13.68 1.38 3.65
C LYS A 15 -13.53 2.66 2.82
N GLY A 16 -14.50 2.93 1.95
CA GLY A 16 -14.62 4.23 1.30
C GLY A 16 -14.97 5.32 2.31
N ILE A 17 -14.20 6.41 2.32
CA ILE A 17 -14.50 7.61 3.12
C ILE A 17 -14.94 8.80 2.24
N SER A 18 -14.84 8.64 0.92
CA SER A 18 -15.43 9.49 -0.12
C SER A 18 -15.42 8.73 -1.45
N ASP A 19 -15.96 9.32 -2.51
CA ASP A 19 -15.91 8.75 -3.87
C ASP A 19 -14.48 8.66 -4.45
N LYS A 20 -13.50 9.28 -3.78
CA LYS A 20 -12.10 9.38 -4.24
C LYS A 20 -11.08 8.75 -3.33
N ILE A 21 -11.49 8.30 -2.13
CA ILE A 21 -10.56 7.81 -1.11
C ILE A 21 -11.12 6.55 -0.45
N LEU A 22 -10.36 5.47 -0.52
CA LEU A 22 -10.51 4.33 0.40
C LEU A 22 -9.43 4.41 1.49
N GLN A 23 -9.83 4.07 2.71
CA GLN A 23 -8.97 3.93 3.86
C GLN A 23 -8.92 2.44 4.24
N CYS A 24 -7.73 1.89 4.39
CA CYS A 24 -7.51 0.47 4.63
C CYS A 24 -6.67 0.23 5.88
N LEU A 25 -7.03 -0.82 6.61
CA LEU A 25 -6.20 -1.44 7.65
C LEU A 25 -5.46 -2.64 7.03
N LEU A 26 -4.16 -2.76 7.31
CA LEU A 26 -3.31 -3.82 6.77
C LEU A 26 -2.88 -4.76 7.90
N PHE A 27 -3.30 -6.01 7.82
CA PHE A 27 -2.94 -7.06 8.78
C PHE A 27 -2.03 -8.11 8.15
N GLU A 28 -1.21 -8.79 8.95
CA GLU A 28 -0.35 -9.89 8.44
C GLU A 28 -1.15 -11.10 7.93
N SER A 29 -2.36 -11.32 8.47
CA SER A 29 -3.21 -12.44 8.10
C SER A 29 -4.68 -12.13 8.42
N THR A 30 -5.59 -13.05 8.08
CA THR A 30 -7.00 -13.01 8.51
C THR A 30 -7.20 -13.50 9.95
N ASN A 31 -6.13 -13.89 10.67
CA ASN A 31 -6.26 -14.33 12.06
C ASN A 31 -6.85 -13.19 12.91
N PRO A 32 -7.87 -13.44 13.76
CA PRO A 32 -8.43 -12.41 14.64
C PRO A 32 -7.44 -11.72 15.59
N LYS A 33 -6.27 -12.33 15.81
CA LYS A 33 -5.15 -11.79 16.60
C LYS A 33 -3.97 -11.32 15.74
N ALA A 34 -4.12 -11.25 14.42
CA ALA A 34 -3.07 -10.79 13.53
C ALA A 34 -2.68 -9.35 13.89
N PRO A 35 -1.37 -9.04 13.89
CA PRO A 35 -0.89 -7.67 14.00
C PRO A 35 -1.47 -6.76 12.91
N LEU A 36 -1.88 -5.55 13.30
CA LEU A 36 -2.05 -4.43 12.39
C LEU A 36 -0.65 -3.88 12.07
N VAL A 37 -0.20 -4.05 10.84
CA VAL A 37 1.16 -3.64 10.43
C VAL A 37 1.20 -2.28 9.78
N GLY A 38 0.08 -1.80 9.27
CA GLY A 38 0.02 -0.49 8.65
C GLY A 38 -1.39 -0.06 8.28
N ILE A 39 -1.46 1.14 7.70
CA ILE A 39 -2.64 1.67 7.06
C ILE A 39 -2.29 2.09 5.64
N GLU A 40 -3.29 2.05 4.76
CA GLU A 40 -3.15 2.54 3.40
C GLU A 40 -4.32 3.43 3.02
N TYR A 41 -4.03 4.46 2.23
CA TYR A 41 -5.05 5.18 1.50
C TYR A 41 -4.92 4.95 0.00
N PHE A 42 -6.00 4.50 -0.60
CA PHE A 42 -6.17 4.46 -2.05
C PHE A 42 -6.78 5.81 -2.43
N VAL A 43 -6.01 6.62 -3.14
CA VAL A 43 -6.40 7.99 -3.50
C VAL A 43 -6.55 8.06 -5.01
N SER A 44 -7.67 8.59 -5.51
CA SER A 44 -7.86 8.79 -6.95
C SER A 44 -6.71 9.60 -7.55
N LYS A 45 -6.25 9.20 -8.74
CA LYS A 45 -5.07 9.79 -9.38
C LYS A 45 -5.19 11.29 -9.61
N ASP A 46 -6.39 11.80 -9.89
CA ASP A 46 -6.61 13.24 -10.05
C ASP A 46 -6.38 14.03 -8.75
N LEU A 47 -6.47 13.39 -7.57
CA LEU A 47 -6.23 14.02 -6.28
C LEU A 47 -4.77 13.87 -5.83
N SER A 48 -4.23 12.65 -5.86
CA SER A 48 -2.85 12.35 -5.45
C SER A 48 -1.81 13.09 -6.32
N ARG A 49 -2.07 13.23 -7.63
CA ARG A 49 -1.14 13.85 -8.59
C ARG A 49 -1.13 15.38 -8.54
N LYS A 50 -1.92 16.00 -7.67
CA LYS A 50 -1.80 17.43 -7.32
C LYS A 50 -0.60 17.71 -6.41
N LEU A 51 -0.06 16.68 -5.76
CA LEU A 51 1.15 16.81 -4.96
C LEU A 51 2.36 17.16 -5.84
N PRO A 52 3.36 17.88 -5.30
CA PRO A 52 4.65 18.01 -5.97
C PRO A 52 5.19 16.62 -6.33
N ALA A 53 5.70 16.46 -7.55
CA ALA A 53 6.16 15.17 -8.04
C ALA A 53 7.14 14.48 -7.09
N ILE A 54 8.03 15.24 -6.44
CA ILE A 54 8.97 14.68 -5.46
C ILE A 54 8.29 14.10 -4.22
N GLN A 55 7.18 14.69 -3.76
CA GLN A 55 6.42 14.15 -2.62
C GLN A 55 5.66 12.89 -3.04
N TRP A 56 5.04 12.92 -4.22
CA TRP A 56 4.35 11.75 -4.75
C TRP A 56 5.32 10.57 -4.91
N HIS A 57 6.44 10.74 -5.61
CA HIS A 57 7.39 9.64 -5.83
C HIS A 57 7.98 9.07 -4.54
N ARG A 58 8.10 9.87 -3.46
CA ARG A 58 8.65 9.41 -2.18
C ARG A 58 7.69 8.53 -1.39
N HIS A 59 6.39 8.78 -1.48
CA HIS A 59 5.41 8.19 -0.55
C HIS A 59 4.29 7.41 -1.24
N PHE A 60 4.04 7.67 -2.52
CA PHE A 60 2.94 7.06 -3.26
C PHE A 60 3.43 6.10 -4.34
N HIS A 61 2.73 4.98 -4.47
CA HIS A 61 2.92 4.03 -5.56
C HIS A 61 1.68 4.01 -6.47
N ASP A 62 1.89 3.59 -7.71
CA ASP A 62 0.83 3.49 -8.71
C ASP A 62 0.19 2.09 -8.68
N HIS A 63 -1.07 2.00 -8.25
CA HIS A 63 -1.77 0.71 -8.20
C HIS A 63 -1.97 0.05 -9.56
N LYS A 64 -1.99 0.81 -10.67
CA LYS A 64 -2.04 0.22 -12.01
C LYS A 64 -0.79 -0.60 -12.30
N VAL A 65 0.37 -0.13 -11.84
CA VAL A 65 1.64 -0.86 -11.98
C VAL A 65 1.63 -2.10 -11.10
N GLU A 66 1.10 -2.02 -9.88
CA GLU A 66 0.98 -3.17 -8.98
C GLU A 66 0.06 -4.27 -9.49
N VAL A 67 -1.11 -3.89 -10.00
CA VAL A 67 -2.05 -4.83 -10.62
C VAL A 67 -1.41 -5.48 -11.84
N ALA A 68 -0.76 -4.71 -12.72
CA ALA A 68 -0.12 -5.24 -13.92
C ALA A 68 1.07 -6.18 -13.62
N THR A 69 1.74 -5.98 -12.48
CA THR A 69 2.87 -6.83 -12.03
C THR A 69 2.44 -8.00 -11.15
N GLY A 70 1.13 -8.14 -10.87
CA GLY A 70 0.59 -9.20 -10.03
C GLY A 70 0.93 -9.06 -8.54
N ARG A 71 1.36 -7.86 -8.10
CA ARG A 71 1.68 -7.56 -6.69
C ARG A 71 0.43 -7.35 -5.84
N VAL A 72 -0.69 -6.99 -6.45
CA VAL A 72 -2.01 -7.00 -5.81
C VAL A 72 -2.75 -8.26 -6.23
N GLN A 73 -3.13 -9.07 -5.25
CA GLN A 73 -3.96 -10.25 -5.44
C GLN A 73 -5.23 -10.12 -4.61
N ILE A 74 -6.38 -10.34 -5.24
CA ILE A 74 -7.68 -10.31 -4.58
C ILE A 74 -8.16 -11.76 -4.50
N LEU A 75 -7.98 -12.37 -3.33
CA LEU A 75 -8.11 -13.82 -3.16
C LEU A 75 -9.51 -14.27 -2.71
N ASP A 76 -10.28 -13.39 -2.07
CA ASP A 76 -11.52 -13.76 -1.38
C ASP A 76 -12.80 -13.41 -2.17
N MET A 77 -12.75 -13.40 -3.50
CA MET A 77 -13.94 -13.17 -4.34
C MET A 77 -13.88 -13.86 -5.71
N PRO A 78 -15.04 -14.08 -6.38
CA PRO A 78 -15.08 -14.60 -7.74
C PRO A 78 -14.23 -13.78 -8.72
N ALA A 79 -13.66 -14.43 -9.73
CA ALA A 79 -12.69 -13.82 -10.65
C ALA A 79 -13.22 -12.56 -11.38
N ASP A 80 -14.51 -12.54 -11.73
CA ASP A 80 -15.16 -11.39 -12.36
C ASP A 80 -15.30 -10.19 -11.40
N GLN A 81 -15.53 -10.46 -10.11
CA GLN A 81 -15.57 -9.42 -9.08
C GLN A 81 -14.16 -8.93 -8.74
N ALA A 82 -13.19 -9.85 -8.66
CA ALA A 82 -11.78 -9.53 -8.46
C ALA A 82 -11.27 -8.61 -9.57
N ALA A 83 -11.62 -8.91 -10.84
CA ALA A 83 -11.25 -8.07 -11.97
C ALA A 83 -11.81 -6.64 -11.86
N LYS A 84 -13.07 -6.47 -11.45
CA LYS A 84 -13.69 -5.15 -11.24
C LYS A 84 -13.02 -4.35 -10.13
N VAL A 85 -12.68 -5.01 -9.02
CA VAL A 85 -11.98 -4.37 -7.90
C VAL A 85 -10.56 -3.99 -8.31
N ALA A 86 -9.85 -4.85 -9.05
CA ALA A 86 -8.54 -4.54 -9.60
C ALA A 86 -8.58 -3.38 -10.60
N GLU A 87 -9.61 -3.31 -11.45
CA GLU A 87 -9.82 -2.18 -12.37
C GLU A 87 -10.06 -0.86 -11.61
N ALA A 88 -10.90 -0.89 -10.57
CA ALA A 88 -11.13 0.28 -9.72
C ALA A 88 -9.83 0.71 -8.99
N ALA A 89 -9.09 -0.24 -8.43
CA ALA A 89 -7.81 0.02 -7.78
C ALA A 89 -6.79 0.65 -8.75
N ALA A 90 -6.72 0.18 -10.01
CA ALA A 90 -5.83 0.75 -11.02
C ALA A 90 -6.08 2.24 -11.34
N GLY A 91 -7.25 2.78 -10.97
CA GLY A 91 -7.58 4.21 -11.04
C GLY A 91 -7.03 5.07 -9.89
N THR A 92 -6.31 4.47 -8.95
CA THR A 92 -5.82 5.13 -7.72
C THR A 92 -4.30 5.03 -7.57
N ASP A 93 -3.73 5.85 -6.70
CA ASP A 93 -2.39 5.68 -6.14
C ASP A 93 -2.50 5.35 -4.65
N GLY A 94 -1.60 4.52 -4.14
CA GLY A 94 -1.56 4.09 -2.75
C GLY A 94 -0.51 4.86 -1.96
N VAL A 95 -0.83 5.22 -0.73
CA VAL A 95 0.16 5.65 0.28
C VAL A 95 0.02 4.76 1.50
N ILE A 96 1.08 4.01 1.80
CA ILE A 96 1.16 3.14 2.96
C ILE A 96 1.95 3.82 4.07
N TYR A 97 1.39 3.80 5.27
CA TYR A 97 2.10 4.07 6.51
C TYR A 97 2.33 2.73 7.20
N HIS A 98 3.53 2.19 7.05
CA HIS A 98 3.90 0.91 7.64
C HIS A 98 4.47 1.16 9.03
N LEU A 99 3.77 0.65 10.05
CA LEU A 99 3.93 0.99 11.46
C LEU A 99 4.62 -0.11 12.28
N TRP A 100 4.65 -1.34 11.77
CA TRP A 100 5.26 -2.49 12.44
C TRP A 100 6.15 -3.25 11.46
N GLN A 101 7.46 -3.13 11.63
CA GLN A 101 8.44 -3.71 10.71
C GLN A 101 8.66 -5.21 10.97
N PRO A 102 9.02 -5.99 9.95
CA PRO A 102 9.32 -7.42 10.11
C PRO A 102 10.43 -7.66 11.14
N GLY A 103 10.23 -8.65 12.01
CA GLY A 103 11.20 -9.02 13.05
C GLY A 103 11.13 -8.18 14.33
N GLN A 104 10.29 -7.15 14.39
CA GLN A 104 10.03 -6.42 15.63
C GLN A 104 9.01 -7.18 16.51
N GLU A 105 9.27 -7.24 17.82
CA GLU A 105 8.33 -7.81 18.80
C GLU A 105 7.09 -6.92 19.03
N PHE A 106 7.24 -5.60 18.88
CA PHE A 106 6.17 -4.60 18.98
C PHE A 106 6.52 -3.37 18.12
N PRO A 107 5.55 -2.55 17.69
CA PRO A 107 5.83 -1.35 16.90
C PRO A 107 6.53 -0.30 17.76
N ASP A 108 7.71 0.15 17.33
CA ASP A 108 8.59 1.06 18.08
C ASP A 108 8.39 2.55 17.72
N GLY A 109 7.42 2.85 16.85
CA GLY A 109 7.15 4.19 16.34
C GLY A 109 7.86 4.52 15.02
N THR A 110 8.68 3.61 14.49
CA THR A 110 9.24 3.75 13.14
C THR A 110 8.14 3.65 12.08
N VAL A 111 8.11 4.60 11.16
CA VAL A 111 7.18 4.61 10.02
C VAL A 111 7.95 4.52 8.72
N SER A 112 7.61 3.53 7.89
CA SER A 112 8.13 3.41 6.52
C SER A 112 7.01 3.54 5.49
N PHE A 113 7.39 3.91 4.26
CA PHE A 113 6.49 4.20 3.13
C PHE A 113 6.79 3.26 1.95
N PRO A 114 6.50 1.95 2.09
CA PRO A 114 6.85 0.97 1.07
C PRO A 114 6.19 1.30 -0.28
N GLN A 115 6.93 1.00 -1.34
CA GLN A 115 6.54 1.24 -2.73
C GLN A 115 6.50 -0.08 -3.50
N SER A 116 5.65 -0.16 -4.53
CA SER A 116 5.58 -1.28 -5.48
C SER A 116 6.94 -1.66 -6.09
N ILE A 117 7.77 -0.64 -6.31
CA ILE A 117 9.11 -0.75 -6.88
C ILE A 117 10.04 -0.11 -5.84
N GLY A 118 11.07 -0.84 -5.41
CA GLY A 118 12.10 -0.26 -4.56
C GLY A 118 12.75 0.93 -5.28
N HIS A 119 12.72 2.10 -4.66
CA HIS A 119 13.46 3.27 -5.14
C HIS A 119 14.55 3.56 -4.11
N LYS A 120 15.82 3.40 -4.49
CA LYS A 120 16.91 3.90 -3.64
C LYS A 120 16.95 5.42 -3.78
N PHE A 121 16.31 6.13 -2.86
CA PHE A 121 16.47 7.59 -2.77
C PHE A 121 17.85 7.88 -2.18
N THR A 122 18.80 8.25 -3.04
CA THR A 122 20.12 8.72 -2.60
C THR A 122 19.93 9.94 -1.69
N GLY A 123 20.29 9.80 -0.40
CA GLY A 123 20.29 10.89 0.57
C GLY A 123 19.48 10.72 1.86
N TYR A 124 18.63 9.69 1.99
CA TYR A 124 17.90 9.39 3.24
C TYR A 124 18.21 8.00 3.82
N SER A 125 18.43 6.99 2.97
CA SER A 125 18.74 5.61 3.38
C SER A 125 20.17 5.37 3.85
N ASP A 126 21.04 6.38 3.81
CA ASP A 126 22.45 6.30 4.20
C ASP A 126 22.72 6.96 5.57
N LYS A 127 21.69 7.09 6.41
CA LYS A 127 21.80 7.56 7.80
C LYS A 127 21.30 6.51 8.77
#